data_AF-A0AAD8C3J0-F1
#
_entry.id   AF-A0AAD8C3J0-F1
#
_cell.length_a   1.000
_cell.length_b   1.000
_cell.length_c   1.000
_cell.angle_alpha   90.00
_cell.angle_beta   90.00
_cell.angle_gamma   90.00
#
_symmetry.space_group_name_H-M   'P 1'
#
loop_
_entity.id
_entity.type
_entity.pdbx_description
1 polymer ?
#
loop_
_entity_poly.entity_id
_entity_poly.type
_entity_poly.pdbx_seq_one_letter_code
_entity_poly.pdbx_strand_id
1 'polypeptide(L)'
;MKPDMSQLLLADQELIAIFILLICLINGALLITQVKKPMFYDSVKLMMIISLAIGDIIFALFPLVVLAIQYSEADLTFMTCRLITIVTTYMSYLIHFVYGLGLVVLAAEVFLRNRIQSIHENNYKIISAVGASSVPWILGLIIILPLCMSNVNYESQCTNSQSLEFMFGVSVFLPVLLSIVISIVLNCVHGPTLQQGQIISTDQQPLIVSEQTVIQQENIIQYPPQRYAPGNTHYNSINSNPCPQNAVPYPPYPYPANQQVMSQSSTVNLNQGTHTIRETPMHQHAEGQRLLLISIIFGFMVVPIALITIRAAHIDWDDSMKKTVVTQFVFWLMVARSCITPLIMISFSNL
;
A
#
# COMPACT_ATOMS: atom_id res chain seq x y z
N MET A 1 -35.58 -27.88 19.37
CA MET A 1 -36.09 -26.52 19.70
C MET A 1 -36.48 -25.87 18.39
N LYS A 2 -37.68 -25.26 18.25
CA LYS A 2 -37.96 -24.45 17.05
C LYS A 2 -37.29 -23.09 17.24
N PRO A 3 -36.48 -22.59 16.28
CA PRO A 3 -35.94 -21.24 16.32
C PRO A 3 -37.08 -20.21 16.20
N ASP A 4 -36.88 -19.04 16.81
CA ASP A 4 -37.89 -17.99 16.98
C ASP A 4 -37.52 -16.77 16.15
N MET A 5 -38.43 -16.31 15.29
CA MET A 5 -38.23 -15.12 14.44
C MET A 5 -38.06 -13.83 15.25
N SER A 6 -38.63 -13.74 16.46
CA SER A 6 -38.49 -12.56 17.31
C SER A 6 -37.05 -12.44 17.87
N GLN A 7 -36.47 -13.55 18.31
CA GLN A 7 -35.09 -13.63 18.77
C GLN A 7 -34.10 -13.34 17.62
N LEU A 8 -34.44 -13.79 16.41
CA LEU A 8 -33.64 -13.57 15.21
C LEU A 8 -33.62 -12.09 14.78
N LEU A 9 -34.76 -11.39 14.90
CA LEU A 9 -34.86 -9.96 14.61
C LEU A 9 -34.16 -9.08 15.67
N LEU A 10 -34.25 -9.47 16.96
CA LEU A 10 -33.47 -8.85 18.03
C LEU A 10 -31.95 -9.01 17.80
N ALA A 11 -31.51 -10.20 17.38
CA ALA A 11 -30.10 -10.44 17.05
C ALA A 11 -29.63 -9.58 15.85
N ASP A 12 -30.45 -9.42 14.81
CA ASP A 12 -30.14 -8.50 13.70
C ASP A 12 -30.01 -7.03 14.19
N GLN A 13 -30.92 -6.55 15.05
CA GLN A 13 -30.85 -5.20 15.64
C GLN A 13 -29.53 -4.97 16.40
N GLU A 14 -29.15 -5.90 17.29
CA GLU A 14 -27.90 -5.83 18.04
C GLU A 14 -26.67 -5.88 17.12
N LEU A 15 -26.69 -6.75 16.10
CA LEU A 15 -25.61 -6.86 15.12
C LEU A 15 -25.44 -5.58 14.29
N ILE A 16 -26.52 -4.91 13.87
CA ILE A 16 -26.44 -3.62 13.16
C ILE A 16 -25.68 -2.60 14.03
N ALA A 17 -26.05 -2.45 15.30
CA ALA A 17 -25.40 -1.51 16.22
C ALA A 17 -23.92 -1.85 16.45
N ILE A 18 -23.61 -3.14 16.65
CA ILE A 18 -22.23 -3.64 16.82
C ILE A 18 -21.39 -3.37 15.56
N PHE A 19 -21.91 -3.65 14.36
CA PHE A 19 -21.16 -3.42 13.12
C PHE A 19 -20.97 -1.93 12.80
N ILE A 20 -21.95 -1.07 13.08
CA ILE A 20 -21.77 0.40 12.96
C ILE A 20 -20.61 0.87 13.84
N LEU A 21 -20.58 0.45 15.11
CA LEU A 21 -19.50 0.81 16.05
C LEU A 21 -18.14 0.25 15.61
N LEU A 22 -18.08 -1.02 15.19
CA LEU A 22 -16.83 -1.65 14.75
C LEU A 22 -16.28 -1.02 13.46
N ILE A 23 -17.13 -0.74 12.46
CA ILE A 23 -16.71 -0.08 11.21
C ILE A 23 -16.13 1.30 11.51
N CYS A 24 -16.82 2.10 12.35
CA CYS A 24 -16.33 3.41 12.82
C CYS A 24 -14.97 3.32 13.51
N LEU A 25 -14.84 2.44 14.52
CA LEU A 25 -13.63 2.32 15.34
C LEU A 25 -12.43 1.81 14.54
N ILE A 26 -12.62 0.76 13.75
CA ILE A 26 -11.54 0.11 13.00
C ILE A 26 -11.08 0.98 11.83
N ASN A 27 -12.01 1.52 11.02
CA ASN A 27 -11.61 2.40 9.90
C ASN A 27 -11.09 3.75 10.39
N GLY A 28 -11.64 4.29 11.49
CA GLY A 28 -11.08 5.46 12.16
C GLY A 28 -9.64 5.24 12.64
N ALA A 29 -9.37 4.10 13.30
CA ALA A 29 -8.03 3.73 13.71
C ALA A 29 -7.06 3.53 12.52
N LEU A 30 -7.53 2.89 11.44
CA LEU A 30 -6.76 2.75 10.19
C LEU A 30 -6.41 4.12 9.60
N LEU A 31 -7.39 5.02 9.42
CA LEU A 31 -7.17 6.36 8.88
C LEU A 31 -6.20 7.18 9.74
N ILE A 32 -6.37 7.20 11.06
CA ILE A 32 -5.45 7.87 11.99
C ILE A 32 -4.04 7.29 11.88
N THR A 33 -3.90 5.98 11.66
CA THR A 33 -2.58 5.32 11.52
C THR A 33 -1.91 5.66 10.19
N GLN A 34 -2.64 5.70 9.07
CA GLN A 34 -2.05 6.01 7.75
C GLN A 34 -1.76 7.50 7.57
N VAL A 35 -2.66 8.40 8.00
CA VAL A 35 -2.48 9.86 7.86
C VAL A 35 -1.33 10.39 8.73
N LYS A 36 -0.95 9.68 9.80
CA LYS A 36 0.25 9.96 10.61
C LYS A 36 1.57 9.61 9.91
N LYS A 37 1.56 8.89 8.78
CA LYS A 37 2.79 8.56 8.04
C LYS A 37 3.27 9.77 7.24
N PRO A 38 4.57 10.12 7.27
CA PRO A 38 5.10 11.23 6.48
C PRO A 38 4.89 10.94 4.99
N MET A 39 4.54 11.96 4.21
CA MET A 39 4.33 11.88 2.76
C MET A 39 3.31 10.80 2.33
N PHE A 40 2.29 10.50 3.16
CA PHE A 40 1.27 9.49 2.82
C PHE A 40 0.59 9.74 1.47
N TYR A 41 0.45 11.02 1.09
CA TYR A 41 -0.16 11.48 -0.16
C TYR A 41 0.69 11.23 -1.41
N ASP A 42 1.99 10.96 -1.28
CA ASP A 42 2.88 10.59 -2.39
C ASP A 42 2.83 9.08 -2.71
N SER A 43 2.20 8.28 -1.84
CA SER A 43 2.10 6.83 -1.99
C SER A 43 0.72 6.41 -2.50
N VAL A 44 0.67 5.89 -3.72
CA VAL A 44 -0.53 5.26 -4.31
C VAL A 44 -1.14 4.22 -3.36
N LYS A 45 -0.31 3.39 -2.71
CA LYS A 45 -0.72 2.40 -1.71
C LYS A 45 -1.43 3.04 -0.51
N LEU A 46 -0.81 4.03 0.13
CA LEU A 46 -1.39 4.65 1.34
C LEU A 46 -2.66 5.44 1.00
N MET A 47 -2.67 6.18 -0.12
CA MET A 47 -3.86 6.87 -0.60
C MET A 47 -4.99 5.91 -0.99
N MET A 48 -4.70 4.75 -1.58
CA MET A 48 -5.72 3.73 -1.84
C MET A 48 -6.29 3.13 -0.55
N ILE A 49 -5.45 2.80 0.43
CA ILE A 49 -5.91 2.28 1.74
C ILE A 49 -6.78 3.32 2.46
N ILE A 50 -6.40 4.61 2.42
CA ILE A 50 -7.21 5.71 2.95
C ILE A 50 -8.54 5.85 2.19
N SER A 51 -8.50 5.81 0.87
CA SER A 51 -9.66 5.89 -0.03
C SER A 51 -10.68 4.77 0.24
N LEU A 52 -10.21 3.53 0.43
CA LEU A 52 -11.04 2.37 0.76
C LEU A 52 -11.63 2.44 2.18
N ALA A 53 -10.88 2.93 3.17
CA ALA A 53 -11.36 3.10 4.54
C ALA A 53 -12.40 4.23 4.69
N ILE A 54 -12.22 5.34 3.96
CA ILE A 54 -13.27 6.36 3.79
C ILE A 54 -14.51 5.74 3.12
N GLY A 55 -14.29 4.86 2.14
CA GLY A 55 -15.34 4.10 1.47
C GLY A 55 -16.22 3.29 2.42
N ASP A 56 -15.64 2.57 3.37
CA ASP A 56 -16.40 1.81 4.36
C ASP A 56 -17.15 2.73 5.34
N ILE A 57 -16.51 3.80 5.81
CA ILE A 57 -17.17 4.77 6.70
C ILE A 57 -18.38 5.43 6.01
N ILE A 58 -18.29 5.80 4.73
CA ILE A 58 -19.41 6.46 4.04
C ILE A 58 -20.43 5.43 3.55
N PHE A 59 -19.99 4.42 2.79
CA PHE A 59 -20.88 3.55 2.00
C PHE A 59 -21.21 2.21 2.63
N ALA A 60 -20.57 1.80 3.74
CA ALA A 60 -21.06 0.69 4.57
C ALA A 60 -21.94 1.19 5.73
N LEU A 61 -21.64 2.37 6.33
CA LEU A 61 -22.49 2.93 7.38
C LEU A 61 -23.83 3.43 6.86
N PHE A 62 -23.89 4.11 5.70
CA PHE A 62 -25.17 4.62 5.17
C PHE A 62 -26.24 3.50 5.02
N PRO A 63 -25.95 2.34 4.37
CA PRO A 63 -26.88 1.21 4.35
C PRO A 63 -27.24 0.68 5.74
N LEU A 64 -26.25 0.50 6.63
CA LEU A 64 -26.49 -0.02 7.98
C LEU A 64 -27.34 0.92 8.84
N VAL A 65 -27.22 2.24 8.68
CA VAL A 65 -28.06 3.23 9.38
C VAL A 65 -29.50 3.18 8.86
N VAL A 66 -29.72 3.08 7.54
CA VAL A 66 -31.10 2.94 7.02
C VAL A 66 -31.74 1.63 7.49
N LEU A 67 -30.97 0.53 7.54
CA LEU A 67 -31.42 -0.72 8.16
C LEU A 67 -31.71 -0.54 9.65
N ALA A 68 -30.83 0.11 10.41
CA ALA A 68 -31.04 0.37 11.85
C ALA A 68 -32.40 1.05 12.10
N ILE A 69 -32.72 2.07 11.31
CA ILE A 69 -34.01 2.78 11.39
C ILE A 69 -35.17 1.85 10.98
N GLN A 70 -35.03 1.11 9.88
CA GLN A 70 -36.05 0.13 9.42
C GLN A 70 -36.40 -0.92 10.48
N TYR A 71 -35.43 -1.38 11.27
CA TYR A 71 -35.68 -2.34 12.35
C TYR A 71 -36.11 -1.69 13.68
N SER A 72 -35.93 -0.37 13.86
CA SER A 72 -36.17 0.32 15.15
C SER A 72 -37.45 1.17 15.17
N GLU A 73 -37.87 1.72 14.03
CA GLU A 73 -39.04 2.60 13.93
C GLU A 73 -40.29 1.82 13.50
N ALA A 74 -41.43 2.12 14.14
CA ALA A 74 -42.73 1.53 13.81
C ALA A 74 -43.40 2.20 12.59
N ASP A 75 -42.92 3.40 12.19
CA ASP A 75 -43.36 4.11 11.00
C ASP A 75 -42.32 3.96 9.88
N LEU A 76 -42.69 3.22 8.83
CA LEU A 76 -41.83 2.97 7.68
C LEU A 76 -42.19 3.85 6.46
N THR A 77 -42.96 4.94 6.63
CA THR A 77 -43.34 5.84 5.53
C THR A 77 -42.13 6.47 4.80
N PHE A 78 -40.99 6.61 5.48
CA PHE A 78 -39.74 7.07 4.87
C PHE A 78 -39.05 6.02 3.97
N MET A 79 -39.39 4.72 4.11
CA MET A 79 -38.80 3.60 3.37
C MET A 79 -39.35 3.50 1.95
N THR A 80 -39.16 4.56 1.19
CA THR A 80 -39.52 4.61 -0.23
C THR A 80 -38.77 3.54 -1.03
N CYS A 81 -39.44 3.04 -2.07
CA CYS A 81 -38.88 2.13 -3.06
C CYS A 81 -37.47 2.54 -3.53
N ARG A 82 -37.31 3.85 -3.83
CA ARG A 82 -36.05 4.46 -4.26
C ARG A 82 -34.95 4.42 -3.20
N LEU A 83 -35.28 4.63 -1.91
CA LEU A 83 -34.31 4.52 -0.81
C LEU A 83 -33.79 3.08 -0.69
N ILE A 84 -34.69 2.09 -0.75
CA ILE A 84 -34.33 0.66 -0.72
C ILE A 84 -33.40 0.31 -1.89
N THR A 85 -33.76 0.67 -3.12
CA THR A 85 -32.90 0.47 -4.31
C THR A 85 -31.51 1.10 -4.14
N ILE A 86 -31.44 2.32 -3.60
CA ILE A 86 -30.17 3.01 -3.35
C ILE A 86 -29.33 2.27 -2.30
N VAL A 87 -29.92 1.90 -1.17
CA VAL A 87 -29.28 1.14 -0.08
C VAL A 87 -28.72 -0.19 -0.59
N THR A 88 -29.52 -0.99 -1.30
CA THR A 88 -29.06 -2.25 -1.92
C THR A 88 -27.95 -2.00 -2.94
N THR A 89 -28.04 -0.92 -3.75
CA THR A 89 -27.02 -0.61 -4.76
C THR A 89 -25.66 -0.29 -4.14
N TYR A 90 -25.64 0.52 -3.08
CA TYR A 90 -24.39 0.82 -2.37
C TYR A 90 -23.83 -0.41 -1.67
N MET A 91 -24.69 -1.16 -0.96
CA MET A 91 -24.28 -2.25 -0.07
C MET A 91 -23.87 -3.55 -0.79
N SER A 92 -24.64 -3.96 -1.81
CA SER A 92 -24.49 -5.28 -2.45
C SER A 92 -23.77 -5.24 -3.80
N TYR A 93 -23.57 -4.05 -4.39
CA TYR A 93 -22.95 -3.91 -5.71
C TYR A 93 -21.76 -2.94 -5.70
N LEU A 94 -21.96 -1.65 -5.38
CA LEU A 94 -20.92 -0.63 -5.57
C LEU A 94 -19.69 -0.86 -4.70
N ILE A 95 -19.87 -1.06 -3.39
CA ILE A 95 -18.75 -1.14 -2.45
C ILE A 95 -17.84 -2.35 -2.74
N HIS A 96 -18.40 -3.45 -3.24
CA HIS A 96 -17.64 -4.63 -3.67
C HIS A 96 -16.86 -4.38 -4.96
N PHE A 97 -17.46 -3.73 -5.95
CA PHE A 97 -16.79 -3.39 -7.20
C PHE A 97 -15.59 -2.48 -6.96
N VAL A 98 -15.79 -1.43 -6.16
CA VAL A 98 -14.74 -0.48 -5.77
C VAL A 98 -13.61 -1.19 -5.02
N TYR A 99 -13.92 -2.08 -4.07
CA TYR A 99 -12.89 -2.79 -3.31
C TYR A 99 -12.10 -3.79 -4.15
N GLY A 100 -12.74 -4.59 -5.01
CA GLY A 100 -12.04 -5.54 -5.86
C GLY A 100 -11.13 -4.83 -6.88
N LEU A 101 -11.57 -3.72 -7.47
CA LEU A 101 -10.69 -2.86 -8.27
C LEU A 101 -9.60 -2.17 -7.45
N GLY A 102 -9.89 -1.79 -6.20
CA GLY A 102 -8.90 -1.26 -5.26
C GLY A 102 -7.75 -2.26 -5.00
N LEU A 103 -8.07 -3.54 -4.84
CA LEU A 103 -7.10 -4.62 -4.71
C LEU A 103 -6.32 -4.88 -6.01
N VAL A 104 -6.97 -4.77 -7.18
CA VAL A 104 -6.28 -4.81 -8.49
C VAL A 104 -5.26 -3.68 -8.63
N VAL A 105 -5.64 -2.45 -8.26
CA VAL A 105 -4.74 -1.28 -8.30
C VAL A 105 -3.61 -1.39 -7.26
N LEU A 106 -3.89 -1.89 -6.05
CA LEU A 106 -2.86 -2.18 -5.05
C LEU A 106 -1.86 -3.23 -5.55
N ALA A 107 -2.32 -4.31 -6.19
CA ALA A 107 -1.43 -5.29 -6.81
C ALA A 107 -0.59 -4.63 -7.91
N ALA A 108 -1.23 -3.93 -8.86
CA ALA A 108 -0.52 -3.25 -9.95
C ALA A 108 0.52 -2.24 -9.42
N GLU A 109 0.22 -1.49 -8.36
CA GLU A 109 1.16 -0.60 -7.67
C GLU A 109 2.38 -1.37 -7.15
N VAL A 110 2.17 -2.40 -6.31
CA VAL A 110 3.25 -3.16 -5.67
C VAL A 110 4.21 -3.74 -6.72
N PHE A 111 3.71 -4.27 -7.83
CA PHE A 111 4.55 -4.86 -8.87
C PHE A 111 5.16 -3.83 -9.82
N LEU A 112 4.50 -2.71 -10.10
CA LEU A 112 5.05 -1.66 -10.97
C LEU A 112 5.90 -0.63 -10.23
N ARG A 113 5.88 -0.58 -8.89
CA ARG A 113 6.62 0.36 -8.02
C ARG A 113 8.06 0.61 -8.52
N ASN A 114 8.83 -0.47 -8.69
CA ASN A 114 10.23 -0.41 -9.12
C ASN A 114 10.43 0.04 -10.58
N ARG A 115 9.42 -0.14 -11.46
CA ARG A 115 9.45 0.27 -12.87
C ARG A 115 8.90 1.68 -13.11
N ILE A 116 8.07 2.19 -12.20
CA ILE A 116 7.54 3.57 -12.23
C ILE A 116 8.52 4.53 -11.56
N GLN A 117 9.18 4.13 -10.45
CA GLN A 117 10.16 4.96 -9.75
C GLN A 117 11.38 5.37 -10.60
N SER A 118 11.71 4.62 -11.66
CA SER A 118 12.77 4.99 -12.61
C SER A 118 12.32 5.92 -13.75
N ILE A 119 11.02 6.24 -13.81
CA ILE A 119 10.40 7.05 -14.89
C ILE A 119 9.74 8.32 -14.33
N HIS A 120 9.23 8.30 -13.09
CA HIS A 120 8.54 9.44 -12.49
C HIS A 120 9.47 10.43 -11.77
N GLU A 121 9.56 11.64 -12.33
CA GLU A 121 9.99 12.83 -11.59
C GLU A 121 9.10 13.06 -10.35
N ASN A 122 9.66 13.65 -9.28
CA ASN A 122 8.95 13.85 -8.01
C ASN A 122 7.60 14.57 -8.16
N ASN A 123 7.51 15.53 -9.09
CA ASN A 123 6.35 16.42 -9.24
C ASN A 123 5.02 15.72 -9.55
N TYR A 124 5.05 14.51 -10.12
CA TYR A 124 3.84 13.79 -10.56
C TYR A 124 3.32 12.76 -9.53
N LYS A 125 4.03 12.52 -8.42
CA LYS A 125 3.70 11.47 -7.43
C LYS A 125 2.32 11.66 -6.80
N ILE A 126 2.01 12.86 -6.32
CA ILE A 126 0.71 13.21 -5.74
C ILE A 126 -0.43 12.96 -6.74
N ILE A 127 -0.26 13.42 -7.99
CA ILE A 127 -1.29 13.30 -9.04
C ILE A 127 -1.52 11.82 -9.39
N SER A 128 -0.44 11.03 -9.46
CA SER A 128 -0.50 9.58 -9.67
C SER A 128 -1.20 8.86 -8.51
N ALA A 129 -0.88 9.21 -7.25
CA ALA A 129 -1.50 8.62 -6.06
C ALA A 129 -2.99 8.96 -5.92
N VAL A 130 -3.38 10.23 -6.12
CA VAL A 130 -4.78 10.67 -6.11
C VAL A 130 -5.55 10.07 -7.28
N GLY A 131 -4.97 10.06 -8.49
CA GLY A 131 -5.60 9.47 -9.68
C GLY A 131 -5.87 7.98 -9.51
N ALA A 132 -4.84 7.20 -9.16
CA ALA A 132 -4.97 5.76 -8.96
C ALA A 132 -5.94 5.39 -7.82
N SER A 133 -5.96 6.14 -6.72
CA SER A 133 -6.91 5.94 -5.61
C SER A 133 -8.35 6.39 -5.92
N SER A 134 -8.55 7.18 -6.99
CA SER A 134 -9.87 7.62 -7.47
C SER A 134 -10.46 6.71 -8.55
N VAL A 135 -9.64 6.00 -9.33
CA VAL A 135 -10.09 5.16 -10.46
C VAL A 135 -11.18 4.14 -10.06
N PRO A 136 -11.07 3.36 -8.97
CA PRO A 136 -12.13 2.42 -8.58
C PRO A 136 -13.48 3.10 -8.28
N TRP A 137 -13.46 4.28 -7.66
CA TRP A 137 -14.68 5.06 -7.38
C TRP A 137 -15.31 5.61 -8.65
N ILE A 138 -14.51 6.22 -9.54
CA ILE A 138 -15.00 6.79 -10.80
C ILE A 138 -15.61 5.69 -11.67
N LEU A 139 -14.93 4.54 -11.82
CA LEU A 139 -15.46 3.40 -12.56
C LEU A 139 -16.70 2.81 -11.87
N GLY A 140 -16.70 2.70 -10.54
CA GLY A 140 -17.86 2.19 -9.79
C GLY A 140 -19.11 3.06 -9.99
N LEU A 141 -18.97 4.38 -9.86
CA LEU A 141 -20.08 5.32 -10.03
C LEU A 141 -20.59 5.37 -11.48
N ILE A 142 -19.69 5.28 -12.47
CA ILE A 142 -20.06 5.30 -13.90
C ILE A 142 -20.66 3.96 -14.37
N ILE A 143 -20.22 2.82 -13.83
CA ILE A 143 -20.66 1.50 -14.29
C ILE A 143 -21.83 0.98 -13.44
N ILE A 144 -21.68 0.95 -12.10
CA ILE A 144 -22.61 0.24 -11.22
C ILE A 144 -23.90 1.04 -10.96
N LEU A 145 -23.85 2.37 -10.83
CA LEU A 145 -25.08 3.14 -10.59
C LEU A 145 -26.05 3.08 -11.79
N PRO A 146 -25.63 3.29 -13.06
CA PRO A 146 -26.53 3.13 -14.20
C PRO A 146 -27.01 1.69 -14.37
N LEU A 147 -26.16 0.69 -14.11
CA LEU A 147 -26.52 -0.72 -14.14
C LEU A 147 -27.68 -1.03 -13.16
N CYS A 148 -27.49 -0.67 -11.89
CA CYS A 148 -28.43 -1.06 -10.83
C CYS A 148 -29.66 -0.17 -10.71
N MET A 149 -29.66 1.05 -11.28
CA MET A 149 -30.75 2.04 -11.10
C MET A 149 -31.52 2.43 -12.37
N SER A 150 -31.02 2.16 -13.59
CA SER A 150 -31.68 2.63 -14.83
C SER A 150 -33.04 1.99 -15.12
N ASN A 151 -33.16 0.68 -14.88
CA ASN A 151 -34.31 -0.14 -15.31
C ASN A 151 -35.16 -0.60 -14.11
N VAL A 152 -35.31 0.25 -13.09
CA VAL A 152 -36.05 -0.06 -11.86
C VAL A 152 -37.46 0.51 -11.93
N ASN A 153 -38.48 -0.33 -11.70
CA ASN A 153 -39.85 0.13 -11.56
C ASN A 153 -40.09 0.66 -10.13
N TYR A 154 -39.91 1.97 -9.96
CA TYR A 154 -40.08 2.67 -8.69
C TYR A 154 -41.55 2.85 -8.24
N GLU A 155 -42.53 2.55 -9.10
CA GLU A 155 -43.94 2.88 -8.84
C GLU A 155 -44.75 1.71 -8.28
N SER A 156 -44.44 0.46 -8.65
CA SER A 156 -45.32 -0.68 -8.34
C SER A 156 -44.66 -1.89 -7.67
N GLN A 157 -43.38 -2.19 -7.92
CA GLN A 157 -42.77 -3.46 -7.51
C GLN A 157 -41.32 -3.37 -7.01
N CYS A 158 -40.63 -2.25 -7.18
CA CYS A 158 -39.20 -2.08 -6.83
C CYS A 158 -38.25 -3.07 -7.51
N THR A 159 -38.71 -3.73 -8.57
CA THR A 159 -37.95 -4.69 -9.37
C THR A 159 -37.09 -3.96 -10.40
N ASN A 160 -35.81 -4.34 -10.49
CA ASN A 160 -34.97 -4.04 -11.65
C ASN A 160 -35.25 -5.09 -12.73
N SER A 161 -35.47 -4.69 -13.98
CA SER A 161 -35.69 -5.63 -15.09
C SER A 161 -34.41 -6.25 -15.67
N GLN A 162 -33.23 -5.84 -15.18
CA GLN A 162 -31.95 -6.48 -15.52
C GLN A 162 -31.72 -7.77 -14.73
N SER A 163 -30.96 -8.70 -15.30
CA SER A 163 -30.62 -9.96 -14.62
C SER A 163 -29.71 -9.72 -13.39
N LEU A 164 -30.08 -10.33 -12.26
CA LEU A 164 -29.24 -10.42 -11.06
C LEU A 164 -27.88 -11.08 -11.37
N GLU A 165 -27.83 -12.06 -12.28
CA GLU A 165 -26.59 -12.70 -12.72
C GLU A 165 -25.65 -11.71 -13.40
N PHE A 166 -26.19 -10.74 -14.16
CA PHE A 166 -25.40 -9.70 -14.81
C PHE A 166 -24.94 -8.62 -13.82
N MET A 167 -25.82 -8.16 -12.92
CA MET A 167 -25.49 -7.20 -11.87
C MET A 167 -24.35 -7.71 -10.96
N PHE A 168 -24.54 -8.87 -10.32
CA PHE A 168 -23.47 -9.48 -9.50
C PHE A 168 -22.27 -9.93 -10.33
N GLY A 169 -22.48 -10.33 -11.59
CA GLY A 169 -21.41 -10.69 -12.53
C GLY A 169 -20.40 -9.56 -12.71
N VAL A 170 -20.89 -8.34 -12.97
CA VAL A 170 -20.07 -7.13 -13.11
C VAL A 170 -19.58 -6.61 -11.76
N SER A 171 -20.42 -6.61 -10.71
CA SER A 171 -20.11 -5.91 -9.45
C SER A 171 -19.32 -6.74 -8.42
N VAL A 172 -19.42 -8.07 -8.46
CA VAL A 172 -18.78 -8.98 -7.48
C VAL A 172 -17.85 -9.96 -8.19
N PHE A 173 -18.37 -10.80 -9.08
CA PHE A 173 -17.57 -11.92 -9.63
C PHE A 173 -16.37 -11.41 -10.45
N LEU A 174 -16.59 -10.51 -11.39
CA LEU A 174 -15.54 -9.93 -12.22
C LEU A 174 -14.41 -9.27 -11.40
N PRO A 175 -14.66 -8.30 -10.49
CA PRO A 175 -13.60 -7.63 -9.74
C PRO A 175 -12.94 -8.53 -8.68
N VAL A 176 -13.66 -9.48 -8.06
CA VAL A 176 -13.05 -10.51 -7.19
C VAL A 176 -12.09 -11.39 -8.00
N LEU A 177 -12.54 -11.98 -9.11
CA LEU A 177 -11.72 -12.85 -9.95
C LEU A 177 -10.52 -12.09 -10.53
N LEU A 178 -10.72 -10.85 -10.98
CA LEU A 178 -9.66 -10.00 -11.51
C LEU A 178 -8.59 -9.71 -10.44
N SER A 179 -8.99 -9.41 -9.19
CA SER A 179 -8.04 -9.19 -8.09
C SER A 179 -7.21 -10.45 -7.78
N ILE A 180 -7.84 -11.62 -7.72
CA ILE A 180 -7.16 -12.90 -7.44
C ILE A 180 -6.23 -13.28 -8.60
N VAL A 181 -6.70 -13.23 -9.85
CA VAL A 181 -5.91 -13.60 -11.03
C VAL A 181 -4.71 -12.67 -11.22
N ILE A 182 -4.89 -11.35 -11.07
CA ILE A 182 -3.77 -10.39 -11.17
C ILE A 182 -2.78 -10.59 -10.02
N SER A 183 -3.23 -10.81 -8.79
CA SER A 183 -2.35 -11.15 -7.68
C SER A 183 -1.58 -12.46 -7.94
N ILE A 184 -2.20 -13.50 -8.51
CA ILE A 184 -1.50 -14.76 -8.85
C ILE A 184 -0.47 -14.52 -9.96
N VAL A 185 -0.88 -13.97 -11.10
CA VAL A 185 -0.01 -13.76 -12.28
C VAL A 185 1.24 -12.96 -11.91
N LEU A 186 1.07 -11.87 -11.17
CA LEU A 186 2.20 -10.99 -10.84
C LEU A 186 3.12 -11.59 -9.76
N ASN A 187 2.59 -12.33 -8.79
CA ASN A 187 3.40 -13.14 -7.87
C ASN A 187 4.18 -14.24 -8.61
N CYS A 188 3.59 -14.90 -9.61
CA CYS A 188 4.27 -15.94 -10.39
C CYS A 188 5.36 -15.37 -11.31
N VAL A 189 5.13 -14.21 -11.95
CA VAL A 189 6.12 -13.54 -12.82
C VAL A 189 7.34 -13.03 -12.04
N HIS A 190 7.20 -12.75 -10.74
CA HIS A 190 8.29 -12.42 -9.82
C HIS A 190 8.57 -13.51 -8.77
N GLY A 191 8.12 -14.74 -9.03
CA GLY A 191 8.65 -15.91 -8.33
C GLY A 191 10.16 -15.96 -8.58
N PRO A 192 10.97 -16.44 -7.62
CA PRO A 192 12.41 -16.32 -7.73
C PRO A 192 12.89 -17.01 -9.01
N THR A 193 13.49 -16.22 -9.91
CA THR A 193 14.54 -16.74 -10.77
C THR A 193 15.56 -17.37 -9.82
N LEU A 194 15.51 -18.70 -9.73
CA LEU A 194 16.61 -19.49 -9.22
C LEU A 194 17.87 -18.92 -9.86
N GLN A 195 18.74 -18.32 -9.04
CA GLN A 195 20.11 -18.13 -9.45
C GLN A 195 20.68 -19.54 -9.58
N GLN A 196 20.53 -20.09 -10.79
CA GLN A 196 21.10 -21.36 -11.23
C GLN A 196 22.58 -21.29 -10.82
N GLY A 197 22.92 -22.03 -9.76
CA GLY A 197 24.12 -21.73 -8.99
C GLY A 197 25.34 -21.73 -9.89
N GLN A 198 25.96 -20.56 -10.06
CA GLN A 198 27.27 -20.50 -10.71
C GLN A 198 28.28 -21.02 -9.70
N ILE A 199 28.40 -22.36 -9.66
CA ILE A 199 29.33 -23.09 -8.79
C ILE A 199 30.76 -22.79 -9.28
N ILE A 200 31.27 -21.64 -8.87
CA ILE A 200 32.71 -21.36 -8.88
C ILE A 200 33.24 -21.93 -7.56
N SER A 201 33.60 -23.22 -7.60
CA SER A 201 34.40 -23.82 -6.54
C SER A 201 35.78 -23.16 -6.55
N THR A 202 36.10 -22.41 -5.50
CA THR A 202 37.48 -22.07 -5.16
C THR A 202 37.57 -21.93 -3.65
N ASP A 203 38.58 -22.57 -3.06
CA ASP A 203 38.70 -22.73 -1.63
C ASP A 203 39.13 -21.45 -0.88
N GLN A 204 39.00 -21.57 0.44
CA GLN A 204 39.43 -20.67 1.50
C GLN A 204 40.70 -19.85 1.19
N GLN A 205 40.62 -18.52 1.36
CA GLN A 205 41.57 -17.73 2.17
C GLN A 205 41.03 -16.32 2.47
N PRO A 206 41.50 -15.63 3.54
CA PRO A 206 40.93 -14.37 3.99
C PRO A 206 41.39 -13.17 3.15
N LEU A 207 40.53 -12.15 3.09
CA LEU A 207 40.70 -10.96 2.25
C LEU A 207 41.88 -10.08 2.71
N ILE A 208 43.01 -10.16 2.01
CA ILE A 208 44.07 -9.14 2.05
C ILE A 208 43.72 -8.04 1.04
N VAL A 209 43.92 -6.78 1.42
CA VAL A 209 43.67 -5.61 0.56
C VAL A 209 44.58 -5.66 -0.67
N SER A 210 43.98 -5.66 -1.87
CA SER A 210 44.70 -5.56 -3.13
C SER A 210 44.85 -4.10 -3.55
N GLU A 211 46.07 -3.67 -3.86
CA GLU A 211 46.35 -2.30 -4.27
C GLU A 211 45.90 -1.99 -5.71
N GLN A 212 45.57 -0.72 -5.93
CA GLN A 212 44.95 -0.23 -7.15
C GLN A 212 45.95 -0.17 -8.32
N THR A 213 45.91 -1.19 -9.20
CA THR A 213 46.84 -1.30 -10.34
C THR A 213 46.52 -0.26 -11.42
N VAL A 214 47.29 0.83 -11.48
CA VAL A 214 47.24 1.81 -12.58
C VAL A 214 48.31 1.47 -13.60
N ILE A 215 47.91 1.33 -14.86
CA ILE A 215 48.78 0.97 -15.98
C ILE A 215 49.61 2.19 -16.39
N GLN A 216 50.94 2.09 -16.37
CA GLN A 216 51.80 3.07 -17.05
C GLN A 216 53.03 2.42 -17.73
N GLN A 217 52.79 2.08 -19.01
CA GLN A 217 53.66 1.99 -20.18
C GLN A 217 55.20 2.04 -20.01
N GLU A 218 55.87 1.09 -20.67
CA GLU A 218 57.33 0.96 -20.76
C GLU A 218 58.02 2.15 -21.45
N ASN A 219 59.22 2.52 -20.98
CA ASN A 219 60.39 2.60 -21.85
C ASN A 219 61.71 2.40 -21.07
N ILE A 220 62.79 2.11 -21.79
CA ILE A 220 64.10 1.65 -21.29
C ILE A 220 65.12 2.81 -21.31
N ILE A 221 66.08 2.85 -20.37
CA ILE A 221 67.55 3.10 -20.59
C ILE A 221 68.33 3.36 -19.28
N GLN A 222 69.38 2.54 -19.10
CA GLN A 222 70.68 2.72 -18.40
C GLN A 222 70.88 3.69 -17.20
N TYR A 223 71.29 3.10 -16.08
CA TYR A 223 72.27 3.62 -15.09
C TYR A 223 73.66 3.88 -15.74
N PRO A 224 74.58 4.74 -15.20
CA PRO A 224 75.22 4.52 -13.87
C PRO A 224 75.66 5.85 -13.14
N PRO A 225 76.75 5.97 -12.31
CA PRO A 225 76.55 6.38 -10.91
C PRO A 225 77.50 7.46 -10.32
N GLN A 226 77.15 8.05 -9.17
CA GLN A 226 78.04 8.42 -8.03
C GLN A 226 77.18 8.99 -6.87
N ARG A 227 77.40 8.84 -5.55
CA ARG A 227 78.55 8.70 -4.60
C ARG A 227 78.92 10.03 -3.89
N TYR A 228 78.81 10.01 -2.55
CA TYR A 228 79.28 10.99 -1.55
C TYR A 228 78.59 12.36 -1.42
N ALA A 229 78.59 12.83 -0.16
CA ALA A 229 78.30 14.16 0.37
C ALA A 229 79.42 14.48 1.40
N PRO A 230 79.46 15.64 2.12
CA PRO A 230 78.64 16.87 2.05
C PRO A 230 79.50 18.18 1.96
N GLY A 231 78.88 19.37 1.90
CA GLY A 231 79.52 20.62 2.40
C GLY A 231 79.33 21.96 1.64
N ASN A 232 78.54 22.86 2.25
CA ASN A 232 78.65 24.34 2.40
C ASN A 232 79.29 25.30 1.35
N THR A 233 78.62 26.47 1.21
CA THR A 233 79.15 27.85 0.90
C THR A 233 79.72 28.15 -0.51
N HIS A 234 79.73 29.39 -1.05
CA HIS A 234 79.45 30.75 -0.52
C HIS A 234 79.10 31.79 -1.64
N TYR A 235 78.25 32.81 -1.35
CA TYR A 235 78.10 34.12 -2.07
C TYR A 235 77.67 34.08 -3.57
N ASN A 236 77.16 35.12 -4.26
CA ASN A 236 76.80 36.55 -4.02
C ASN A 236 75.70 36.97 -5.07
N SER A 237 75.11 38.18 -5.23
CA SER A 237 75.12 39.51 -4.58
C SER A 237 73.99 40.43 -5.15
N ILE A 238 73.61 41.52 -4.45
CA ILE A 238 72.98 42.79 -4.96
C ILE A 238 71.57 42.72 -5.59
N ASN A 239 70.56 43.28 -4.89
CA ASN A 239 69.99 44.61 -5.21
C ASN A 239 69.23 45.19 -3.99
N SER A 240 68.76 46.44 -4.03
CA SER A 240 68.13 47.19 -2.91
C SER A 240 67.03 48.15 -3.42
N ASN A 241 66.30 48.98 -2.66
CA ASN A 241 66.32 49.47 -1.26
C ASN A 241 64.93 50.14 -0.98
N PRO A 242 64.61 50.76 0.20
CA PRO A 242 65.06 50.56 1.58
C PRO A 242 63.89 50.35 2.59
N CYS A 243 64.19 50.12 3.88
CA CYS A 243 63.24 50.24 5.01
C CYS A 243 63.70 51.34 6.00
N PRO A 244 62.77 51.91 6.79
CA PRO A 244 62.80 51.76 8.26
C PRO A 244 61.37 51.65 8.89
N GLN A 245 61.11 51.31 10.16
CA GLN A 245 61.91 50.80 11.30
C GLN A 245 60.96 50.20 12.36
N ASN A 246 61.32 49.06 12.98
CA ASN A 246 61.22 48.76 14.44
C ASN A 246 61.59 47.27 14.69
N ALA A 247 62.03 46.91 15.92
CA ALA A 247 63.12 45.93 16.06
C ALA A 247 63.13 45.06 17.34
N VAL A 248 63.27 43.72 17.15
CA VAL A 248 63.85 42.65 18.03
C VAL A 248 63.34 42.46 19.50
N PRO A 249 63.70 41.38 20.26
CA PRO A 249 64.38 40.09 19.91
C PRO A 249 63.67 38.78 20.39
N TYR A 250 64.22 37.62 20.03
CA TYR A 250 63.90 36.26 20.53
C TYR A 250 64.67 35.85 21.81
N PRO A 251 64.28 34.77 22.53
CA PRO A 251 64.99 33.46 22.41
C PRO A 251 64.08 32.19 22.41
N PRO A 252 64.61 30.95 22.19
CA PRO A 252 63.82 29.74 21.85
C PRO A 252 64.00 28.47 22.76
N TYR A 253 63.47 27.31 22.30
CA TYR A 253 63.54 25.90 22.83
C TYR A 253 62.54 25.47 23.94
N PRO A 254 62.26 24.16 24.17
CA PRO A 254 62.02 23.04 23.22
C PRO A 254 60.76 22.14 23.53
N TYR A 255 60.50 21.12 22.69
CA TYR A 255 59.49 20.03 22.80
C TYR A 255 59.82 18.95 23.87
N PRO A 256 59.01 17.88 24.15
CA PRO A 256 57.71 17.46 23.58
C PRO A 256 56.60 17.01 24.58
N ALA A 257 55.35 16.80 24.10
CA ALA A 257 54.42 15.75 24.59
C ALA A 257 53.27 15.45 23.58
N ASN A 258 52.73 14.23 23.59
CA ASN A 258 51.65 13.77 22.70
C ASN A 258 50.26 14.28 23.15
N GLN A 259 49.38 14.60 22.19
CA GLN A 259 47.95 14.25 22.28
C GLN A 259 47.30 14.16 20.88
N GLN A 260 46.13 13.53 20.81
CA GLN A 260 45.65 12.84 19.59
C GLN A 260 44.78 13.69 18.66
N VAL A 261 44.77 13.30 17.38
CA VAL A 261 43.89 13.86 16.34
C VAL A 261 42.44 13.45 16.57
N MET A 262 41.54 14.43 16.65
CA MET A 262 40.11 14.24 16.32
C MET A 262 39.51 15.51 15.71
N SER A 263 39.89 15.80 14.47
CA SER A 263 39.29 16.87 13.66
C SER A 263 37.92 16.45 13.14
N GLN A 264 36.86 16.66 13.94
CA GLN A 264 35.48 16.53 13.46
C GLN A 264 35.16 17.67 12.47
N SER A 265 35.27 17.40 11.16
CA SER A 265 34.79 18.33 10.13
C SER A 265 33.27 18.16 9.93
N SER A 266 32.49 18.99 10.60
CA SER A 266 31.03 19.01 10.53
C SER A 266 30.49 19.61 9.22
N THR A 267 30.76 18.95 8.08
CA THR A 267 30.12 19.28 6.81
C THR A 267 28.66 18.83 6.79
N VAL A 268 27.77 19.70 7.30
CA VAL A 268 26.31 19.50 7.29
C VAL A 268 25.81 19.46 5.85
N ASN A 269 25.70 18.26 5.29
CA ASN A 269 25.33 18.05 3.91
C ASN A 269 23.80 18.06 3.74
N LEU A 270 23.23 19.26 3.56
CA LEU A 270 21.79 19.55 3.56
C LEU A 270 21.04 19.04 2.31
N ASN A 271 21.30 17.80 1.88
CA ASN A 271 20.68 17.17 0.71
C ASN A 271 20.29 15.69 0.94
N GLN A 272 20.40 15.16 2.16
CA GLN A 272 20.08 13.76 2.48
C GLN A 272 18.58 13.56 2.83
N GLY A 273 17.69 14.10 2.00
CA GLY A 273 16.23 14.09 2.20
C GLY A 273 15.46 12.99 1.46
N THR A 274 16.09 12.29 0.50
CA THR A 274 15.46 11.20 -0.27
C THR A 274 16.08 9.86 0.08
N HIS A 275 15.72 9.33 1.25
CA HIS A 275 15.78 7.88 1.48
C HIS A 275 14.69 7.20 0.64
N THR A 276 14.96 7.00 -0.64
CA THR A 276 14.26 5.99 -1.42
C THR A 276 14.52 4.64 -0.74
N ILE A 277 13.54 4.12 -0.02
CA ILE A 277 13.63 2.78 0.58
C ILE A 277 13.80 1.80 -0.57
N ARG A 278 15.03 1.31 -0.75
CA ARG A 278 15.35 0.27 -1.73
C ARG A 278 14.86 -1.06 -1.19
N GLU A 279 13.55 -1.22 -1.14
CA GLU A 279 12.89 -2.44 -0.70
C GLU A 279 13.48 -3.61 -1.47
N THR A 280 13.95 -4.63 -0.74
CA THR A 280 14.49 -5.82 -1.36
C THR A 280 13.37 -6.57 -2.08
N PRO A 281 13.65 -7.31 -3.17
CA PRO A 281 12.60 -8.05 -3.89
C PRO A 281 11.87 -9.07 -2.99
N MET A 282 12.53 -9.51 -1.91
CA MET A 282 11.93 -10.36 -0.86
C MET A 282 10.78 -9.65 -0.11
N HIS A 283 10.87 -8.33 0.13
CA HIS A 283 9.80 -7.53 0.73
C HIS A 283 8.61 -7.39 -0.23
N GLN A 284 8.90 -7.09 -1.50
CA GLN A 284 7.90 -6.93 -2.56
C GLN A 284 7.10 -8.24 -2.79
N HIS A 285 7.76 -9.40 -2.76
CA HIS A 285 7.10 -10.71 -2.83
C HIS A 285 6.22 -10.99 -1.59
N ALA A 286 6.69 -10.66 -0.39
CA ALA A 286 5.87 -10.79 0.83
C ALA A 286 4.63 -9.87 0.80
N GLU A 287 4.75 -8.67 0.23
CA GLU A 287 3.63 -7.75 0.01
C GLU A 287 2.64 -8.29 -1.04
N GLY A 288 3.12 -8.84 -2.15
CA GLY A 288 2.31 -9.51 -3.18
C GLY A 288 1.54 -10.73 -2.64
N GLN A 289 2.14 -11.52 -1.76
CA GLN A 289 1.47 -12.63 -1.08
C GLN A 289 0.40 -12.15 -0.09
N ARG A 290 0.65 -11.07 0.65
CA ARG A 290 -0.34 -10.44 1.54
C ARG A 290 -1.56 -9.91 0.77
N LEU A 291 -1.35 -9.29 -0.40
CA LEU A 291 -2.44 -8.84 -1.26
C LEU A 291 -3.25 -10.01 -1.82
N LEU A 292 -2.61 -11.10 -2.25
CA LEU A 292 -3.31 -12.32 -2.67
C LEU A 292 -4.20 -12.89 -1.55
N LEU A 293 -3.70 -12.93 -0.31
CA LEU A 293 -4.47 -13.37 0.85
C LEU A 293 -5.68 -12.45 1.12
N ILE A 294 -5.51 -11.13 1.02
CA ILE A 294 -6.63 -10.17 1.15
C ILE A 294 -7.67 -10.40 0.05
N SER A 295 -7.26 -10.56 -1.22
CA SER A 295 -8.18 -10.84 -2.35
C SER A 295 -8.97 -12.13 -2.17
N ILE A 296 -8.33 -13.18 -1.64
CA ILE A 296 -8.99 -14.45 -1.31
C ILE A 296 -10.00 -14.29 -0.17
N ILE A 297 -9.62 -13.63 0.93
CA ILE A 297 -10.52 -13.38 2.07
C ILE A 297 -11.71 -12.49 1.65
N PHE A 298 -11.46 -11.43 0.88
CA PHE A 298 -12.49 -10.57 0.30
C PHE A 298 -13.48 -11.36 -0.58
N GLY A 299 -12.97 -12.27 -1.43
CA GLY A 299 -13.80 -13.20 -2.18
C GLY A 299 -14.66 -14.10 -1.30
N PHE A 300 -14.09 -14.73 -0.27
CA PHE A 300 -14.84 -15.56 0.68
C PHE A 300 -15.93 -14.80 1.44
N MET A 301 -15.75 -13.51 1.72
CA MET A 301 -16.75 -12.70 2.43
C MET A 301 -17.93 -12.30 1.54
N VAL A 302 -17.70 -12.05 0.24
CA VAL A 302 -18.67 -11.40 -0.66
C VAL A 302 -19.31 -12.36 -1.68
N VAL A 303 -18.60 -13.37 -2.15
CA VAL A 303 -19.14 -14.31 -3.15
C VAL A 303 -20.33 -15.15 -2.63
N PRO A 304 -20.40 -15.60 -1.36
CA PRO A 304 -21.51 -16.42 -0.88
C PRO A 304 -22.88 -15.74 -0.96
N ILE A 305 -22.98 -14.46 -0.58
CA ILE A 305 -24.24 -13.69 -0.68
C ILE A 305 -24.67 -13.54 -2.15
N ALA A 306 -23.76 -13.24 -3.07
CA ALA A 306 -24.07 -13.13 -4.50
C ALA A 306 -24.59 -14.45 -5.09
N LEU A 307 -23.95 -15.59 -4.76
CA LEU A 307 -24.39 -16.92 -5.18
C LEU A 307 -25.78 -17.28 -4.62
N ILE A 308 -26.00 -17.03 -3.33
CA ILE A 308 -27.29 -17.31 -2.68
C ILE A 308 -28.38 -16.41 -3.24
N THR A 309 -28.15 -15.10 -3.44
CA THR A 309 -29.16 -14.20 -4.02
C THR A 309 -29.55 -14.61 -5.44
N ILE A 310 -28.60 -14.99 -6.30
CA ILE A 310 -28.88 -15.52 -7.64
C ILE A 310 -29.69 -16.83 -7.59
N ARG A 311 -29.33 -17.74 -6.69
CA ARG A 311 -29.94 -19.09 -6.62
C ARG A 311 -31.13 -19.18 -5.66
N ALA A 312 -31.53 -18.11 -4.97
CA ALA A 312 -32.56 -18.11 -3.92
C ALA A 312 -33.97 -18.59 -4.36
N ALA A 313 -34.25 -18.58 -5.67
CA ALA A 313 -35.47 -19.10 -6.28
C ALA A 313 -35.33 -20.51 -6.90
N HIS A 314 -34.10 -21.03 -6.97
CA HIS A 314 -33.75 -22.33 -7.58
C HIS A 314 -33.26 -23.37 -6.54
N ILE A 315 -32.85 -22.92 -5.35
CA ILE A 315 -32.61 -23.77 -4.19
C ILE A 315 -33.97 -24.16 -3.63
N ASP A 316 -34.24 -25.46 -3.56
CA ASP A 316 -35.35 -25.98 -2.75
C ASP A 316 -34.98 -25.89 -1.27
N TRP A 317 -35.89 -25.34 -0.45
CA TRP A 317 -35.65 -25.08 0.96
C TRP A 317 -36.72 -25.80 1.78
N ASP A 318 -36.38 -26.96 2.37
CA ASP A 318 -37.33 -27.74 3.20
C ASP A 318 -37.95 -26.95 4.36
N ASP A 319 -37.36 -25.82 4.73
CA ASP A 319 -37.87 -24.90 5.75
C ASP A 319 -37.49 -23.46 5.42
N SER A 320 -38.51 -22.59 5.42
CA SER A 320 -38.39 -21.13 5.34
C SER A 320 -37.36 -20.52 6.29
N MET A 321 -37.20 -21.07 7.50
CA MET A 321 -36.23 -20.58 8.47
C MET A 321 -34.79 -20.90 8.06
N LYS A 322 -34.53 -22.08 7.45
CA LYS A 322 -33.20 -22.40 6.90
C LYS A 322 -32.79 -21.33 5.89
N LYS A 323 -33.71 -20.93 5.01
CA LYS A 323 -33.51 -19.85 4.02
C LYS A 323 -33.16 -18.53 4.70
N THR A 324 -33.93 -18.12 5.70
CA THR A 324 -33.72 -16.87 6.45
C THR A 324 -32.35 -16.86 7.13
N VAL A 325 -32.04 -17.87 7.96
CA VAL A 325 -30.79 -17.96 8.72
C VAL A 325 -29.56 -18.04 7.81
N VAL A 326 -29.61 -18.82 6.73
CA VAL A 326 -28.48 -18.90 5.78
C VAL A 326 -28.27 -17.57 5.04
N THR A 327 -29.36 -16.87 4.67
CA THR A 327 -29.28 -15.58 3.98
C THR A 327 -28.71 -14.50 4.91
N GLN A 328 -29.18 -14.42 6.16
CA GLN A 328 -28.63 -13.52 7.18
C GLN A 328 -27.16 -13.81 7.47
N PHE A 329 -26.77 -15.08 7.59
CA PHE A 329 -25.38 -15.46 7.84
C PHE A 329 -24.43 -14.93 6.75
N VAL A 330 -24.77 -15.10 5.46
CA VAL A 330 -23.91 -14.60 4.38
C VAL A 330 -24.02 -13.09 4.16
N PHE A 331 -25.14 -12.46 4.53
CA PHE A 331 -25.24 -11.01 4.63
C PHE A 331 -24.32 -10.44 5.71
N TRP A 332 -24.30 -11.04 6.91
CA TRP A 332 -23.43 -10.62 8.00
C TRP A 332 -21.95 -10.89 7.70
N LEU A 333 -21.63 -11.97 6.97
CA LEU A 333 -20.30 -12.23 6.43
C LEU A 333 -19.84 -11.14 5.43
N MET A 334 -20.73 -10.73 4.53
CA MET A 334 -20.52 -9.63 3.58
C MET A 334 -20.29 -8.28 4.28
N VAL A 335 -20.99 -8.01 5.39
CA VAL A 335 -20.77 -6.82 6.23
C VAL A 335 -19.44 -6.88 6.98
N ALA A 336 -19.11 -8.03 7.57
CA ALA A 336 -17.90 -8.21 8.40
C ALA A 336 -16.60 -7.91 7.65
N ARG A 337 -16.60 -8.06 6.32
CA ARG A 337 -15.58 -7.58 5.38
C ARG A 337 -15.11 -6.14 5.67
N SER A 338 -16.02 -5.21 5.95
CA SER A 338 -15.75 -3.78 6.23
C SER A 338 -15.07 -3.53 7.60
N CYS A 339 -14.91 -4.58 8.41
CA CYS A 339 -14.09 -4.61 9.62
C CYS A 339 -12.80 -5.42 9.38
N ILE A 340 -12.93 -6.59 8.76
CA ILE A 340 -11.85 -7.58 8.60
C ILE A 340 -10.77 -7.09 7.62
N THR A 341 -11.14 -6.55 6.46
CA THR A 341 -10.16 -6.04 5.48
C THR A 341 -9.34 -4.87 6.07
N PRO A 342 -9.96 -3.87 6.72
CA PRO A 342 -9.24 -2.85 7.48
C PRO A 342 -8.32 -3.39 8.60
N LEU A 343 -8.76 -4.35 9.41
CA LEU A 343 -7.91 -4.97 10.46
C LEU A 343 -6.64 -5.63 9.87
N ILE A 344 -6.79 -6.33 8.75
CA ILE A 344 -5.67 -6.95 8.02
C ILE A 344 -4.75 -5.88 7.43
N MET A 345 -5.29 -4.76 6.95
CA MET A 345 -4.49 -3.62 6.49
C MET A 345 -3.74 -2.91 7.63
N ILE A 346 -4.30 -2.83 8.85
CA ILE A 346 -3.58 -2.29 10.03
C ILE A 346 -2.39 -3.17 10.40
N SER A 347 -2.59 -4.49 10.53
CA SER A 347 -1.52 -5.42 10.94
C SER A 347 -0.38 -5.49 9.92
N PHE A 348 -0.66 -5.25 8.64
CA PHE A 348 0.35 -5.13 7.58
C PHE A 348 0.94 -3.71 7.40
N SER A 349 0.51 -2.73 8.20
CA SER A 349 1.01 -1.34 8.13
C SER A 349 1.98 -0.99 9.27
N ASN A 350 2.04 -1.81 10.32
CA ASN A 350 2.87 -1.59 11.52
C ASN A 350 4.13 -2.49 11.54
N LEU A 351 4.50 -3.01 10.36
CA LEU A 351 5.73 -3.75 10.04
C LEU A 351 6.33 -3.14 8.76
#